data_AF-A0A8J2WNR3-F1
#
_entry.id   AF-A0A8J2WNR3-F1
#
_cell.length_a   1.000
_cell.length_b   1.000
_cell.length_c   1.000
_cell.angle_alpha   90.00
_cell.angle_beta   90.00
_cell.angle_gamma   90.00
#
_symmetry.space_group_name_H-M   'P 1'
#
loop_
_entity.id
_entity.type
_entity.pdbx_description
1 polymer ?
#
loop_
_entity_poly.entity_id
_entity_poly.type
_entity_poly.pdbx_seq_one_letter_code
_entity_poly.pdbx_strand_id
1 'polypeptide(L)'
;MAKVHIVDVKVLNNPCPFFSPFQFITSLNLCLEILEIDLEWKLTYVGSAESAAHDQILDTVVVGPVPVGKHKFVFQADQPDPEKIPVADAIGVTAVLLTCSYKEHEFVRVGYFVNNDYIDPELKDNPPPVPQYDKMTRNILEEPRVTRFKIDWGGEVCEATNEMEMETQVEMRENAESSLMEPPLKSYIHSESSHSTMEVV
;
A
#
# COMPACT_ATOMS: atom_id res chain seq x y z
N MET A 1 21.20 0.12 -7.35
CA MET A 1 20.12 1.02 -6.88
C MET A 1 18.93 0.85 -7.80
N ALA A 2 17.69 0.91 -7.30
CA ALA A 2 16.51 0.74 -8.15
C ALA A 2 16.42 1.89 -9.17
N LYS A 3 16.26 1.58 -10.47
CA LYS A 3 16.15 2.61 -11.51
C LYS A 3 14.78 3.31 -11.47
N VAL A 4 13.75 2.58 -11.05
CA VAL A 4 12.36 3.02 -10.95
C VAL A 4 11.92 3.09 -9.49
N HIS A 5 11.33 4.21 -9.09
CA HIS A 5 10.67 4.37 -7.80
C HIS A 5 9.18 4.63 -7.99
N ILE A 6 8.32 3.77 -7.44
CA ILE A 6 6.90 4.08 -7.30
C ILE A 6 6.77 5.10 -6.18
N VAL A 7 6.23 6.28 -6.52
CA VAL A 7 6.02 7.39 -5.58
C VAL A 7 4.71 7.20 -4.83
N ASP A 8 3.64 6.89 -5.58
CA ASP A 8 2.29 6.85 -5.03
C ASP A 8 1.37 6.05 -5.94
N VAL A 9 0.41 5.35 -5.35
CA VAL A 9 -0.67 4.65 -6.06
C VAL A 9 -1.98 5.03 -5.38
N LYS A 10 -2.85 5.71 -6.12
CA LYS A 10 -4.16 6.15 -5.62
C LYS A 10 -5.26 5.38 -6.28
N VAL A 11 -6.19 4.88 -5.47
CA VAL A 11 -7.42 4.27 -5.96
C VAL A 11 -8.38 5.38 -6.39
N LEU A 12 -8.99 5.24 -7.55
CA LEU A 12 -10.08 6.09 -8.01
C LEU A 12 -11.42 5.35 -7.93
N ASN A 13 -12.51 6.12 -7.88
CA ASN A 13 -13.87 5.60 -7.96
C ASN A 13 -14.16 4.54 -6.88
N ASN A 14 -13.96 4.90 -5.62
CA ASN A 14 -14.12 4.01 -4.46
C ASN A 14 -14.95 4.69 -3.35
N PRO A 15 -15.91 4.00 -2.72
CA PRO A 15 -16.46 2.68 -3.05
C PRO A 15 -17.27 2.69 -4.36
N CYS A 16 -17.35 1.55 -5.05
CA CYS A 16 -18.09 1.39 -6.31
C CYS A 16 -18.80 0.03 -6.42
N PRO A 17 -19.80 -0.13 -7.31
CA PRO A 17 -20.42 -1.42 -7.59
C PRO A 17 -19.39 -2.47 -8.03
N PHE A 18 -19.64 -3.75 -7.73
CA PHE A 18 -18.71 -4.86 -8.03
C PHE A 18 -18.27 -4.92 -9.51
N PHE A 19 -19.21 -4.73 -10.44
CA PHE A 19 -18.96 -4.75 -11.90
C PHE A 19 -18.27 -3.49 -12.42
N SER A 20 -17.94 -2.51 -11.56
CA SER A 20 -17.19 -1.33 -11.99
C SER A 20 -15.72 -1.69 -12.24
N PRO A 21 -15.10 -1.11 -13.28
CA PRO A 21 -13.68 -1.34 -13.55
C PRO A 21 -12.83 -0.79 -12.40
N PHE A 22 -11.69 -1.43 -12.18
CA PHE A 22 -10.66 -0.91 -11.28
C PHE A 22 -9.95 0.26 -11.95
N GLN A 23 -9.71 1.32 -11.18
CA GLN A 23 -8.98 2.48 -11.65
C GLN A 23 -7.95 2.87 -10.60
N PHE A 24 -6.69 2.83 -11.00
CA PHE A 24 -5.57 3.26 -10.17
C PHE A 24 -4.82 4.38 -10.89
N ILE A 25 -4.51 5.44 -10.16
CA ILE A 25 -3.53 6.42 -10.60
C ILE A 25 -2.19 6.00 -10.01
N THR A 26 -1.26 5.64 -10.89
CA THR A 26 0.10 5.30 -10.50
C THR A 26 1.05 6.44 -10.83
N SER A 27 1.78 6.91 -9.82
CA SER A 27 2.82 7.92 -9.96
C SER A 27 4.18 7.25 -9.75
N LEU A 28 5.05 7.35 -10.76
CA LEU A 28 6.40 6.80 -10.75
C LEU A 28 7.42 7.88 -11.01
N ASN A 29 8.62 7.69 -10.47
CA ASN A 29 9.76 8.55 -10.67
C ASN A 29 10.92 7.70 -11.20
N LEU A 30 11.38 8.03 -12.39
CA LEU A 30 12.57 7.44 -13.00
C LEU A 30 13.75 8.40 -12.75
N CYS A 31 14.74 7.96 -11.97
CA CYS A 31 15.74 8.85 -11.39
C CYS A 31 17.09 8.86 -12.12
N LEU A 32 17.44 7.77 -12.80
CA LEU A 32 18.83 7.56 -13.26
C LEU A 32 18.96 7.53 -14.78
N GLU A 33 18.21 6.67 -15.48
CA GLU A 33 18.42 6.40 -16.91
C GLU A 33 17.10 6.04 -17.59
N ILE A 34 17.02 6.25 -18.92
CA ILE A 34 15.93 5.76 -19.76
C ILE A 34 15.95 4.23 -19.69
N LEU A 35 14.79 3.62 -19.45
CA LEU A 35 14.68 2.18 -19.51
C LEU A 35 14.77 1.71 -20.96
N GLU A 36 15.68 0.77 -21.23
CA GLU A 36 15.83 0.15 -22.56
C GLU A 36 14.65 -0.77 -22.90
N ILE A 37 13.98 -1.28 -21.87
CA ILE A 37 12.87 -2.22 -21.97
C ILE A 37 11.69 -1.64 -21.19
N ASP A 38 10.49 -1.95 -21.66
CA ASP A 38 9.26 -1.48 -21.07
C ASP A 38 8.98 -2.12 -19.70
N LEU A 39 8.23 -1.41 -18.86
CA LEU A 39 7.73 -1.94 -17.59
C LEU A 39 6.43 -2.69 -17.82
N GLU A 40 6.32 -3.90 -17.30
CA GLU A 40 5.07 -4.65 -17.32
C GLU A 40 4.33 -4.42 -16.01
N TRP A 41 3.10 -3.93 -16.10
CA TRP A 41 2.18 -3.74 -14.99
C TRP A 41 1.07 -4.76 -15.10
N LYS A 42 0.86 -5.53 -14.03
CA LYS A 42 -0.16 -6.58 -14.01
C LYS A 42 -1.03 -6.42 -12.78
N LEU A 43 -2.34 -6.35 -12.98
CA LEU A 43 -3.33 -6.31 -11.92
C LEU A 43 -3.94 -7.69 -11.74
N THR A 44 -3.81 -8.26 -10.55
CA THR A 44 -4.33 -9.58 -10.21
C THR A 44 -5.34 -9.45 -9.09
N TYR A 45 -6.54 -9.97 -9.30
CA TYR A 45 -7.57 -10.10 -8.26
C TYR A 45 -7.42 -11.44 -7.57
N VAL A 46 -7.36 -11.44 -6.25
CA VAL A 46 -7.29 -12.67 -5.45
C VAL A 46 -8.70 -13.23 -5.34
N GLY A 47 -8.95 -14.39 -5.95
CA GLY A 47 -10.28 -15.00 -5.94
C GLY A 47 -10.61 -15.67 -4.61
N SER A 48 -9.60 -16.17 -3.90
CA SER A 48 -9.75 -16.84 -2.61
C SER A 48 -8.50 -16.63 -1.76
N ALA A 49 -8.68 -16.40 -0.46
CA ALA A 49 -7.55 -16.26 0.46
C ALA A 49 -6.79 -17.59 0.66
N GLU A 50 -7.44 -18.73 0.41
CA GLU A 50 -6.89 -20.06 0.66
C GLU A 50 -6.12 -20.63 -0.54
N SER A 51 -6.39 -20.11 -1.75
CA SER A 51 -5.88 -20.71 -2.98
C SER A 51 -5.64 -19.67 -4.08
N ALA A 52 -4.39 -19.59 -4.52
CA ALA A 52 -3.99 -18.81 -5.70
C ALA A 52 -4.53 -19.38 -7.03
N ALA A 53 -5.16 -20.56 -7.02
CA ALA A 53 -5.77 -21.12 -8.23
C ALA A 53 -6.99 -20.33 -8.73
N HIS A 54 -7.57 -19.50 -7.85
CA HIS A 54 -8.69 -18.61 -8.19
C HIS A 54 -8.22 -17.18 -8.52
N ASP A 55 -6.91 -16.94 -8.53
CA ASP A 55 -6.38 -15.62 -8.88
C ASP A 55 -6.63 -15.31 -10.35
N GLN A 56 -7.15 -14.11 -10.60
CA GLN A 56 -7.52 -13.66 -11.92
C GLN A 56 -6.66 -12.48 -12.32
N ILE A 57 -5.93 -12.62 -13.42
CA ILE A 57 -5.25 -11.49 -14.04
C ILE A 57 -6.32 -10.66 -14.76
N LEU A 58 -6.57 -9.45 -14.24
CA LEU A 58 -7.58 -8.56 -14.78
C LEU A 58 -7.07 -7.84 -16.03
N ASP A 59 -5.85 -7.33 -15.96
CA ASP A 59 -5.19 -6.70 -17.10
C ASP A 59 -3.66 -6.73 -16.96
N THR A 60 -2.97 -6.66 -18.09
CA THR A 60 -1.51 -6.53 -18.18
C THR A 60 -1.18 -5.41 -19.17
N VAL A 61 -0.59 -4.33 -18.66
CA VAL A 61 -0.24 -3.15 -19.43
C VAL A 61 1.27 -3.00 -19.46
N VAL A 62 1.81 -2.83 -20.67
CA VAL A 62 3.22 -2.55 -20.89
C VAL A 62 3.40 -1.03 -21.05
N VAL A 63 4.28 -0.45 -20.24
CA VAL A 63 4.56 0.98 -20.19
C VAL A 63 6.01 1.22 -20.57
N GLY A 64 6.23 1.69 -21.79
CA GLY A 64 7.50 2.24 -22.22
C GLY A 64 7.50 2.73 -23.66
N PRO A 65 8.60 3.38 -24.10
CA PRO A 65 9.78 3.73 -23.31
C PRO A 65 9.51 4.88 -22.33
N VAL A 66 9.91 4.73 -21.07
CA VAL A 66 9.69 5.73 -20.01
C VAL A 66 10.90 6.66 -19.93
N PRO A 67 10.77 7.97 -20.24
CA PRO A 67 11.90 8.91 -20.12
C PRO A 67 12.20 9.24 -18.66
N VAL A 68 13.36 9.85 -18.39
CA VAL A 68 13.73 10.27 -17.03
C VAL A 68 12.76 11.31 -16.50
N GLY A 69 12.35 11.20 -15.23
CA GLY A 69 11.47 12.14 -14.56
C GLY A 69 10.24 11.49 -13.90
N LYS A 70 9.30 12.35 -13.50
CA LYS A 70 8.05 11.94 -12.86
C LYS A 70 6.99 11.67 -13.92
N HIS A 71 6.42 10.47 -13.87
CA HIS A 71 5.32 10.06 -14.73
C HIS A 71 4.11 9.70 -13.89
N LYS A 72 2.95 9.97 -14.45
CA LYS A 72 1.66 9.65 -13.86
C LYS A 72 0.79 9.07 -14.95
N PHE A 73 0.26 7.89 -14.71
CA PHE A 73 -0.65 7.25 -15.64
C PHE A 73 -1.84 6.64 -14.89
N VAL A 74 -2.93 6.43 -15.61
CA VAL A 74 -4.13 5.76 -15.10
C VAL A 74 -4.08 4.32 -15.58
N PHE A 75 -4.02 3.38 -14.64
CA PHE A 75 -4.20 1.97 -14.89
C PHE A 75 -5.68 1.65 -14.70
N GLN A 76 -6.35 1.22 -15.77
CA GLN A 76 -7.74 0.80 -15.72
C GLN A 76 -7.81 -0.67 -16.11
N ALA A 77 -8.55 -1.47 -15.35
CA ALA A 77 -8.79 -2.87 -15.66
C ALA A 77 -10.25 -3.24 -15.41
N ASP A 78 -10.73 -4.23 -16.14
CA ASP A 78 -12.10 -4.73 -15.99
C ASP A 78 -12.29 -5.50 -14.68
N GLN A 79 -13.55 -5.76 -14.34
CA GLN A 79 -13.93 -6.55 -13.18
C GLN A 79 -13.48 -8.01 -13.29
N PRO A 80 -13.28 -8.72 -12.16
CA PRO A 80 -13.05 -10.16 -12.17
C PRO A 80 -14.29 -10.92 -12.68
N ASP A 81 -14.05 -12.12 -13.19
CA ASP A 81 -15.10 -13.06 -13.56
C ASP A 81 -15.73 -13.65 -12.29
N PRO A 82 -17.03 -13.39 -12.01
CA PRO A 82 -17.68 -13.90 -10.81
C PRO A 82 -17.77 -15.42 -10.76
N GLU A 83 -17.79 -16.10 -11.91
CA GLU A 83 -17.94 -17.56 -11.96
C GLU A 83 -16.70 -18.30 -11.44
N LYS A 84 -15.54 -17.63 -11.46
CA LYS A 84 -14.26 -18.18 -10.97
C LYS A 84 -14.03 -17.91 -9.49
N ILE A 85 -14.84 -17.05 -8.87
CA ILE A 85 -14.75 -16.69 -7.46
C ILE A 85 -15.55 -17.71 -6.65
N PRO A 86 -14.94 -18.39 -5.66
CA PRO A 86 -15.68 -19.25 -4.76
C PRO A 86 -16.77 -18.47 -4.02
N VAL A 87 -17.96 -19.07 -3.89
CA VAL A 87 -19.12 -18.47 -3.22
C VAL A 87 -18.80 -18.04 -1.78
N ALA A 88 -17.94 -18.79 -1.09
CA ALA A 88 -17.52 -18.49 0.27
C ALA A 88 -16.65 -17.22 0.38
N ASP A 89 -15.91 -16.89 -0.68
CA ASP A 89 -15.00 -15.74 -0.75
C ASP A 89 -15.61 -14.54 -1.50
N ALA A 90 -16.81 -14.70 -2.07
CA ALA A 90 -17.48 -13.65 -2.83
C ALA A 90 -17.82 -12.42 -1.96
N ILE A 91 -18.22 -12.66 -0.70
CA ILE A 91 -18.54 -11.63 0.29
C ILE A 91 -17.45 -11.61 1.37
N GLY A 92 -17.07 -10.42 1.79
CA GLY A 92 -16.03 -10.18 2.79
C GLY A 92 -14.77 -9.60 2.20
N VAL A 93 -13.65 -9.84 2.88
CA VAL A 93 -12.36 -9.23 2.57
C VAL A 93 -11.57 -10.12 1.63
N THR A 94 -11.17 -9.56 0.49
CA THR A 94 -10.21 -10.11 -0.45
C THR A 94 -9.09 -9.10 -0.72
N ALA A 95 -8.21 -9.37 -1.69
CA ALA A 95 -7.12 -8.50 -2.07
C ALA A 95 -7.00 -8.34 -3.59
N VAL A 96 -6.47 -7.19 -4.00
CA VAL A 96 -6.03 -6.95 -5.37
C VAL A 96 -4.56 -6.57 -5.35
N LEU A 97 -3.78 -7.18 -6.25
CA LEU A 97 -2.33 -7.05 -6.32
C LEU A 97 -1.96 -6.35 -7.63
N LEU A 98 -1.40 -5.15 -7.52
CA LEU A 98 -0.75 -4.46 -8.62
C LEU A 98 0.74 -4.79 -8.58
N THR A 99 1.19 -5.58 -9.54
CA THR A 99 2.59 -6.01 -9.69
C THR A 99 3.24 -5.22 -10.81
N CYS A 100 4.51 -4.83 -10.63
CA CYS A 100 5.32 -4.26 -11.69
C CYS A 100 6.62 -5.06 -11.85
N SER A 101 6.86 -5.44 -13.09
CA SER A 101 7.98 -6.28 -13.51
C SER A 101 8.84 -5.56 -14.54
N TYR A 102 10.15 -5.80 -14.46
CA TYR A 102 11.12 -5.36 -15.45
C TYR A 102 11.96 -6.57 -15.86
N LYS A 103 12.08 -6.83 -17.17
CA LYS A 103 12.77 -8.05 -17.69
C LYS A 103 12.24 -9.35 -17.05
N GLU A 104 10.92 -9.49 -16.91
CA GLU A 104 10.28 -10.64 -16.25
C GLU A 104 10.58 -10.78 -14.74
N HIS A 105 11.31 -9.85 -14.14
CA HIS A 105 11.57 -9.81 -12.71
C HIS A 105 10.67 -8.80 -12.01
N GLU A 106 9.79 -9.30 -11.15
CA GLU A 106 8.96 -8.47 -10.28
C GLU A 106 9.84 -7.74 -9.27
N PHE A 107 9.77 -6.40 -9.25
CA PHE A 107 10.53 -5.57 -8.29
C PHE A 107 9.63 -4.87 -7.27
N VAL A 108 8.33 -4.80 -7.54
CA VAL A 108 7.37 -4.18 -6.63
C VAL A 108 5.99 -4.78 -6.78
N ARG A 109 5.34 -4.94 -5.63
CA ARG A 109 3.97 -5.43 -5.49
C ARG A 109 3.24 -4.51 -4.53
N VAL A 110 2.13 -3.96 -4.99
CA VAL A 110 1.24 -3.12 -4.19
C VAL A 110 -0.08 -3.88 -4.03
N GLY A 111 -0.33 -4.38 -2.82
CA GLY A 111 -1.55 -5.07 -2.48
C GLY A 111 -2.55 -4.14 -1.79
N TYR A 112 -3.79 -4.12 -2.25
CA TYR A 112 -4.90 -3.45 -1.57
C TYR A 112 -5.88 -4.49 -1.06
N PHE A 113 -6.37 -4.31 0.17
CA PHE A 113 -7.52 -5.06 0.63
C PHE A 113 -8.79 -4.52 -0.01
N VAL A 114 -9.67 -5.42 -0.39
CA VAL A 114 -10.94 -5.14 -1.05
C VAL A 114 -12.02 -5.79 -0.22
N ASN A 115 -12.94 -4.99 0.31
CA ASN A 115 -14.10 -5.50 1.04
C ASN A 115 -15.32 -5.48 0.12
N ASN A 116 -15.92 -6.66 -0.11
CA ASN A 116 -17.15 -6.82 -0.87
C ASN A 116 -18.31 -7.00 0.11
N ASP A 117 -19.27 -6.08 0.08
CA ASP A 117 -20.43 -6.08 0.96
C ASP A 117 -21.71 -5.82 0.18
N TYR A 118 -22.85 -6.34 0.66
CA TYR A 118 -24.15 -5.94 0.12
C TYR A 118 -24.51 -4.52 0.54
N ILE A 119 -25.23 -3.80 -0.31
CA ILE A 119 -25.77 -2.48 0.05
C ILE A 119 -26.99 -2.65 0.97
N ASP A 120 -27.82 -3.67 0.70
CA ASP A 120 -29.06 -3.92 1.42
C ASP A 120 -28.80 -4.61 2.78
N PRO A 121 -29.31 -4.06 3.90
CA PRO A 121 -29.10 -4.63 5.23
C PRO A 121 -29.74 -6.02 5.40
N GLU A 122 -30.87 -6.29 4.74
CA GLU A 122 -31.52 -7.61 4.79
C GLU A 122 -30.64 -8.71 4.17
N LEU A 123 -29.92 -8.38 3.09
CA LEU A 123 -28.97 -9.29 2.43
C LEU A 123 -27.66 -9.43 3.23
N LYS A 124 -27.30 -8.44 4.06
CA LYS A 124 -26.18 -8.58 4.99
C LYS A 124 -26.51 -9.55 6.12
N ASP A 125 -27.70 -9.43 6.71
CA ASP A 125 -28.11 -10.28 7.83
C ASP A 125 -28.45 -11.70 7.37
N ASN A 126 -28.98 -11.85 6.15
CA ASN A 126 -29.30 -13.14 5.54
C ASN A 126 -28.70 -13.24 4.13
N PRO A 127 -27.39 -13.53 4.02
CA PRO A 127 -26.76 -13.65 2.72
C PRO A 127 -27.39 -14.81 1.93
N PRO A 128 -27.76 -14.59 0.65
CA PRO A 128 -28.32 -15.63 -0.17
C PRO A 128 -27.27 -16.73 -0.44
N PRO A 129 -27.69 -17.99 -0.66
CA PRO A 129 -26.75 -19.09 -0.96
C PRO A 129 -25.96 -18.87 -2.25
N VAL A 130 -26.52 -18.09 -3.18
CA VAL A 130 -25.86 -17.68 -4.43
C VAL A 130 -25.55 -16.18 -4.33
N PRO A 131 -24.27 -15.78 -4.44
CA PRO A 131 -23.88 -14.38 -4.34
C PRO A 131 -24.54 -13.52 -5.43
N GLN A 132 -25.13 -12.38 -5.04
CA GLN A 132 -25.76 -11.43 -5.96
C GLN A 132 -24.83 -10.24 -6.25
N TYR A 133 -23.87 -10.42 -7.16
CA TYR A 133 -22.85 -9.40 -7.49
C TYR A 133 -23.43 -8.05 -7.94
N ASP A 134 -24.63 -8.02 -8.54
CA ASP A 134 -25.31 -6.79 -8.96
C ASP A 134 -25.66 -5.86 -7.78
N LYS A 135 -25.83 -6.42 -6.58
CA LYS A 135 -26.18 -5.69 -5.35
C LYS A 135 -24.99 -5.53 -4.40
N MET A 136 -23.81 -5.94 -4.84
CA MET A 136 -22.58 -5.81 -4.07
C MET A 136 -21.92 -4.48 -4.37
N THR A 137 -21.42 -3.86 -3.30
CA THR A 137 -20.48 -2.76 -3.36
C THR A 137 -19.08 -3.28 -3.01
N ARG A 138 -18.10 -2.78 -3.74
CA ARG A 138 -16.68 -3.05 -3.57
C ARG A 138 -16.03 -1.82 -2.96
N ASN A 139 -15.41 -2.00 -1.81
CA ASN A 139 -14.64 -0.96 -1.13
C ASN A 139 -13.17 -1.37 -1.02
N ILE A 140 -12.29 -0.65 -1.71
CA ILE A 140 -10.84 -0.82 -1.65
C ILE A 140 -10.31 0.01 -0.48
N LEU A 141 -9.62 -0.62 0.46
CA LEU A 141 -9.03 0.06 1.60
C LEU A 141 -7.84 0.90 1.14
N GLU A 142 -7.75 2.15 1.60
CA GLU A 142 -6.69 3.09 1.20
C GLU A 142 -5.30 2.79 1.78
N GLU A 143 -5.16 1.74 2.60
CA GLU A 143 -3.89 1.33 3.20
C GLU A 143 -3.22 0.22 2.35
N PRO A 144 -2.36 0.58 1.38
CA PRO A 144 -1.66 -0.41 0.57
C PRO A 144 -0.58 -1.13 1.36
N ARG A 145 -0.41 -2.41 1.06
CA ARG A 145 0.77 -3.19 1.42
C ARG A 145 1.76 -3.19 0.27
N VAL A 146 2.86 -2.50 0.44
CA VAL A 146 3.93 -2.43 -0.56
C VAL A 146 5.02 -3.43 -0.20
N THR A 147 5.30 -4.36 -1.10
CA THR A 147 6.47 -5.25 -1.03
C THR A 147 7.41 -4.92 -2.17
N ARG A 148 8.70 -4.78 -1.86
CA ARG A 148 9.74 -4.43 -2.84
C ARG A 148 10.75 -5.56 -2.91
N PHE A 149 11.17 -5.89 -4.13
CA PHE A 149 12.17 -6.90 -4.40
C PHE A 149 13.37 -6.25 -5.07
N LYS A 150 14.58 -6.65 -4.65
CA LYS A 150 15.81 -6.24 -5.31
C LYS A 150 15.96 -7.08 -6.57
N ILE A 151 15.99 -6.42 -7.73
CA ILE A 151 16.22 -7.06 -9.02
C ILE A 151 17.52 -6.54 -9.65
N ASP A 152 18.07 -7.31 -10.58
CA ASP A 152 19.15 -6.84 -11.44
C ASP A 152 18.57 -5.97 -12.56
N TRP A 153 18.94 -4.69 -12.55
CA TRP A 153 18.48 -3.71 -13.54
C TRP A 153 19.36 -3.67 -14.79
N GLY A 154 20.45 -4.46 -14.84
CA GLY A 154 21.51 -4.36 -15.84
C GLY A 154 22.53 -3.29 -15.46
N GLY A 155 23.66 -3.75 -14.92
CA GLY A 155 24.86 -3.01 -14.54
C GLY A 155 25.80 -3.97 -13.78
N GLU A 156 27.12 -3.86 -13.93
CA GLU A 156 28.08 -4.84 -13.40
C GLU A 156 27.79 -5.28 -11.95
N VAL A 157 27.79 -6.61 -11.78
CA VAL A 157 27.41 -7.41 -10.62
C VAL A 157 27.78 -6.78 -9.27
N CYS A 158 26.81 -6.71 -8.35
CA CYS A 158 27.10 -6.83 -6.93
C CYS A 158 26.20 -7.91 -6.32
N GLU A 159 26.84 -8.94 -5.76
CA GLU A 159 26.24 -10.16 -5.21
C GLU A 159 25.11 -9.83 -4.21
N ALA A 160 23.93 -10.41 -4.47
CA ALA A 160 22.75 -10.22 -3.64
C ALA A 160 22.77 -11.16 -2.43
N THR A 161 22.97 -10.61 -1.24
CA THR A 161 22.47 -11.21 0.01
C THR A 161 21.01 -10.75 0.21
N ASN A 162 20.09 -11.71 0.24
CA ASN A 162 18.67 -11.47 0.47
C ASN A 162 18.43 -10.95 1.89
N GLU A 163 18.05 -9.68 2.00
CA GLU A 163 17.44 -9.09 3.19
C GLU A 163 16.10 -8.49 2.76
N MET A 164 15.00 -9.04 3.31
CA MET A 164 13.65 -8.50 3.14
C MET A 164 13.50 -7.26 4.02
N GLU A 165 13.25 -6.10 3.41
CA GLU A 165 12.81 -4.89 4.11
C GLU A 165 11.29 -4.79 3.99
N MET A 166 10.59 -4.84 5.12
CA MET A 166 9.15 -4.62 5.24
C MET A 166 8.93 -3.23 5.84
N GLU A 167 8.55 -2.25 5.02
CA GLU A 167 8.20 -0.91 5.51
C GLU A 167 6.70 -0.84 5.81
N THR A 168 6.36 -0.79 7.10
CA THR A 168 5.03 -0.40 7.57
C THR A 168 5.01 1.12 7.72
N GLN A 169 4.15 1.83 6.98
CA GLN A 169 3.96 3.27 7.18
C GLN A 169 3.18 3.51 8.48
N VAL A 170 3.84 4.07 9.49
CA VAL A 170 3.17 4.62 10.69
C VAL A 170 3.25 6.15 10.58
N GLU A 171 2.14 6.78 10.18
CA GLU A 171 2.02 8.24 10.23
C GLU A 171 1.93 8.71 11.69
N MET A 172 2.93 9.49 12.12
CA MET A 172 2.92 10.19 13.41
C MET A 172 1.96 11.38 13.35
N ARG A 173 0.86 11.33 14.11
CA ARG A 173 0.14 12.54 14.55
C ARG A 173 0.70 12.97 15.90
N GLU A 174 1.65 13.89 15.88
CA GLU A 174 1.92 14.74 17.03
C GLU A 174 0.84 15.83 17.11
N ASN A 175 0.26 15.99 18.30
CA ASN A 175 0.02 17.27 19.00
C ASN A 175 -1.36 17.33 19.67
N ALA A 176 -1.41 17.07 20.97
CA ALA A 176 -2.36 17.69 21.91
C ALA A 176 -2.04 17.29 23.37
N GLU A 177 -1.84 18.32 24.20
CA GLU A 177 -2.09 18.34 25.66
C GLU A 177 -1.03 17.77 26.61
N SER A 178 0.00 18.60 26.82
CA SER A 178 0.73 18.68 28.09
C SER A 178 -0.20 19.18 29.20
N SER A 179 -0.66 18.29 30.08
CA SER A 179 -1.37 18.63 31.32
C SER A 179 -1.08 17.58 32.41
N LEU A 180 -0.45 18.06 33.49
CA LEU A 180 -0.46 17.52 34.86
C LEU A 180 0.25 16.18 35.15
N MET A 181 1.46 16.27 35.74
CA MET A 181 1.69 15.90 37.15
C MET A 181 3.17 16.05 37.52
N GLU A 182 3.44 16.87 38.55
CA GLU A 182 4.70 16.88 39.30
C GLU A 182 4.87 15.59 40.14
N PRO A 183 6.11 15.22 40.48
CA PRO A 183 6.38 14.54 41.75
C PRO A 183 7.29 15.38 42.66
N PRO A 184 7.15 15.26 44.00
CA PRO A 184 7.70 16.22 44.96
C PRO A 184 9.14 15.94 45.40
N LEU A 185 9.76 17.02 45.86
CA LEU A 185 11.08 17.18 46.47
C LEU A 185 11.38 16.19 47.61
N LYS A 186 12.64 15.72 47.66
CA LYS A 186 13.28 15.23 48.88
C LYS A 186 14.31 16.24 49.39
N SER A 187 14.10 16.59 50.65
CA SER A 187 14.87 17.40 51.58
C SER A 187 16.34 16.99 51.74
N TYR A 188 17.24 17.98 51.90
CA TYR A 188 18.30 17.91 52.91
C TYR A 188 18.61 19.33 53.42
N ILE A 189 18.64 19.46 54.75
CA ILE A 189 18.80 20.67 55.56
C ILE A 189 20.26 20.79 56.02
N HIS A 190 20.69 22.04 56.23
CA HIS A 190 21.72 22.62 57.13
C HIS A 190 22.75 23.43 56.36
N SER A 191 23.21 24.60 56.79
CA SER A 191 22.90 25.54 57.87
C SER A 191 23.84 26.74 57.68
N GLU A 192 23.44 27.90 58.20
CA GLU A 192 24.21 29.14 58.50
C GLU A 192 25.75 29.02 58.50
N SER A 193 26.55 30.01 58.07
CA SER A 193 26.55 31.40 58.50
C SER A 193 27.64 32.21 57.75
N SER A 194 27.53 33.55 57.84
CA SER A 194 28.66 34.50 58.02
C SER A 194 29.46 35.05 56.83
N HIS A 195 29.40 36.39 56.72
CA HIS A 195 30.40 37.35 56.19
C HIS A 195 30.74 37.28 54.69
N SER A 196 31.08 38.33 53.95
CA SER A 196 31.17 39.79 54.07
C SER A 196 31.79 40.26 52.74
N THR A 197 31.58 41.52 52.37
CA THR A 197 32.45 42.37 51.49
C THR A 197 32.42 42.20 49.96
N MET A 198 31.67 43.11 49.32
CA MET A 198 32.03 44.13 48.31
C MET A 198 33.43 44.12 47.65
N GLU A 199 33.45 44.25 46.30
CA GLU A 199 34.20 45.19 45.40
C GLU A 199 34.09 44.63 43.95
N VAL A 200 33.43 45.27 42.98
CA VAL A 200 33.82 46.42 42.12
C VAL A 200 35.24 46.34 41.55
N VAL A 201 35.35 45.87 40.31
CA VAL A 201 35.71 46.69 39.12
C VAL A 201 34.88 46.18 37.94
#